data_AF-A0A445E285-F1
#
_entry.id   AF-A0A445E285-F1
#
_cell.length_a   1.000
_cell.length_b   1.000
_cell.length_c   1.000
_cell.angle_alpha   90.00
_cell.angle_beta   90.00
_cell.angle_gamma   90.00
#
_symmetry.space_group_name_H-M   'P 1'
#
loop_
_entity.id
_entity.type
_entity.pdbx_description
1 polymer ?
#
loop_
_entity_poly.entity_id
_entity_poly.type
_entity_poly.pdbx_seq_one_letter_code
_entity_poly.pdbx_strand_id
1 'polypeptide(L)'
;MDIHKCLINHVDIVHRIARLLMLAGMGKLPLYVIEKLKWDLGLLHDYVKTLLADYPDYFDVCSIEDPLSIKVVLIRKHPLMGMRLRIAQKRERRRSLALMVADGGAAVRR
;
A
#
# COMPACT_ATOMS: atom_id res chain seq x y z
N MET A 1 -3.44 9.45 36.07
CA MET A 1 -2.09 9.48 35.46
C MET A 1 -2.24 8.90 34.07
N ASP A 2 -2.71 9.73 33.15
CA ASP A 2 -3.10 9.36 31.80
C ASP A 2 -1.88 9.40 30.87
N ILE A 3 -0.98 8.44 31.05
CA ILE A 3 0.28 8.35 30.28
C ILE A 3 0.07 7.52 29.00
N HIS A 4 -1.11 6.94 28.80
CA HIS A 4 -1.38 5.91 27.79
C HIS A 4 -1.94 6.40 26.45
N LYS A 5 -1.84 7.70 26.15
CA LYS A 5 -2.21 8.23 24.84
C LYS A 5 -1.17 9.23 24.32
N CYS A 6 0.12 8.90 24.47
CA CYS A 6 1.06 9.29 23.44
C CYS A 6 0.68 8.50 22.18
N LEU A 7 -0.38 8.97 21.53
CA LEU A 7 -0.89 8.47 20.27
C LEU A 7 0.20 8.79 19.26
N ILE A 8 1.20 7.92 19.19
CA ILE A 8 2.13 7.90 18.06
C ILE A 8 1.20 7.74 16.86
N ASN A 9 0.97 8.84 16.16
CA ASN A 9 -0.02 8.90 15.11
C ASN A 9 0.46 7.89 14.05
N HIS A 10 -0.26 6.78 13.89
CA HIS A 10 0.14 5.69 13.00
C HIS A 10 0.43 6.23 11.59
N VAL A 11 -0.28 7.28 11.19
CA VAL A 11 -0.07 8.04 9.95
C VAL A 11 1.32 8.69 9.87
N ASP A 12 1.84 9.27 10.95
CA ASP A 12 3.18 9.86 10.99
C ASP A 12 4.25 8.77 10.90
N ILE A 13 4.09 7.65 11.61
CA ILE A 13 5.01 6.50 11.54
C ILE A 13 5.06 5.96 10.10
N VAL A 14 3.90 5.77 9.49
CA VAL A 14 3.77 5.34 8.09
C VAL A 14 4.47 6.31 7.15
N HIS A 15 4.29 7.62 7.32
CA HIS A 15 5.00 8.61 6.51
C HIS A 15 6.52 8.56 6.69
N ARG A 16 7.00 8.31 7.91
CA ARG A 16 8.44 8.16 8.18
C ARG A 16 9.01 6.92 7.52
N ILE A 17 8.36 5.76 7.62
CA ILE A 17 8.76 4.55 6.89
C ILE A 17 8.74 4.80 5.38
N ALA A 18 7.67 5.42 4.87
CA ALA A 18 7.50 5.69 3.47
C ALA A 18 8.57 6.63 2.91
N ARG A 19 8.99 7.64 3.70
CA ARG A 19 10.12 8.53 3.40
C ARG A 19 11.46 7.80 3.45
N LEU A 20 11.68 6.94 4.45
CA LEU A 20 12.89 6.12 4.53
C LEU A 20 13.04 5.23 3.30
N LEU A 21 11.96 4.58 2.87
CA LEU A 21 11.94 3.76 1.65
C LEU A 21 12.22 4.61 0.39
N MET A 22 11.75 5.86 0.34
CA MET A 22 12.09 6.79 -0.75
C MET A 22 13.58 7.16 -0.74
N LEU A 23 14.16 7.42 0.44
CA LEU A 23 15.58 7.73 0.59
C LEU A 23 16.48 6.54 0.26
N ALA A 24 16.00 5.31 0.50
CA ALA A 24 16.65 4.07 0.08
C ALA A 24 16.65 3.86 -1.45
N GLY A 25 16.14 4.82 -2.22
CA GLY A 25 16.20 4.87 -3.68
C GLY A 25 15.12 4.02 -4.35
N MET A 26 15.18 2.70 -4.18
CA MET A 26 14.30 1.78 -4.90
C MET A 26 12.90 1.62 -4.27
N GLY A 27 12.61 2.31 -3.17
CA GLY A 27 11.37 2.07 -2.43
C GLY A 27 11.33 0.70 -1.75
N LYS A 28 12.48 0.05 -1.59
CA LYS A 28 12.63 -1.30 -1.04
C LYS A 28 13.72 -1.30 0.01
N LEU A 29 13.48 -1.92 1.15
CA LEU A 29 14.49 -2.07 2.19
C LEU A 29 14.35 -3.43 2.88
N PRO A 30 15.44 -4.18 3.09
CA PRO A 30 15.37 -5.42 3.85
C PRO A 30 14.81 -5.20 5.25
N LEU A 31 13.97 -6.13 5.71
CA LEU A 31 13.31 -6.03 7.00
C LEU A 31 14.31 -5.94 8.16
N TYR A 32 15.48 -6.61 8.04
CA TYR A 32 16.54 -6.55 9.04
C TYR A 32 17.10 -5.12 9.24
N VAL A 33 17.07 -4.27 8.21
CA VAL A 33 17.50 -2.87 8.31
C VAL A 33 16.43 -2.07 9.04
N ILE A 34 15.15 -2.35 8.75
CA ILE A 34 14.03 -1.71 9.45
C ILE A 34 14.02 -2.10 10.92
N GLU A 35 14.30 -3.36 11.25
CA GLU A 35 14.46 -3.83 12.63
C GLU A 35 15.56 -3.06 13.37
N LYS A 36 16.68 -2.76 12.71
CA LYS A 36 17.76 -1.95 13.29
C LYS A 36 17.34 -0.49 13.53
N LEU A 37 16.48 0.04 12.66
CA LEU A 37 15.98 1.42 12.72
C LEU A 37 14.62 1.56 13.42
N LYS A 38 14.09 0.47 14.01
CA LYS A 38 12.72 0.45 14.50
C LYS A 38 12.50 1.45 15.63
N TRP A 39 13.50 1.58 16.50
CA TRP A 39 13.50 2.52 17.61
C TRP A 39 13.58 3.97 17.13
N ASP A 40 14.42 4.25 16.13
CA ASP A 40 14.48 5.57 15.49
C ASP A 40 13.14 5.95 14.86
N LEU A 41 12.47 4.99 14.22
CA LEU A 41 11.17 5.18 13.57
C LEU A 41 9.98 5.21 14.54
N GLY A 42 10.17 4.85 15.81
CA GLY A 42 9.09 4.74 16.80
C GLY A 42 8.15 3.57 16.55
N LEU A 43 8.66 2.47 15.96
CA LEU A 43 7.88 1.29 15.64
C LEU A 43 7.69 0.39 16.86
N LEU A 44 6.46 -0.12 17.02
CA LEU A 44 6.14 -1.18 17.98
C LEU A 44 6.78 -2.51 17.56
N HIS A 45 7.00 -3.42 18.52
CA HIS A 45 7.64 -4.72 18.25
C HIS A 45 6.88 -5.54 17.19
N ASP A 46 5.55 -5.42 17.15
CA ASP A 46 4.69 -6.12 16.19
C ASP A 46 4.20 -5.21 15.04
N TYR A 47 4.96 -4.18 14.67
CA TYR A 47 4.55 -3.22 13.61
C TYR A 47 4.18 -3.88 12.28
N VAL A 48 4.70 -5.08 11.99
CA VAL A 48 4.32 -5.84 10.78
C VAL A 48 2.84 -6.28 10.83
N LYS A 49 2.36 -6.71 11.99
CA LYS A 49 0.99 -7.21 12.17
C LYS A 49 0.01 -6.12 12.58
N THR A 50 0.50 -5.06 13.23
CA THR A 50 -0.35 -3.98 13.73
C THR A 50 -0.37 -2.78 12.78
N LEU A 51 0.79 -2.31 12.31
CA LEU A 51 0.87 -1.12 11.47
C LEU A 51 0.81 -1.46 9.98
N LEU A 52 1.65 -2.37 9.50
CA LEU A 52 1.74 -2.69 8.07
C LEU A 52 0.47 -3.37 7.56
N ALA A 53 -0.16 -4.21 8.38
CA ALA A 53 -1.44 -4.86 8.05
C ALA A 53 -2.59 -3.86 7.84
N ASP A 54 -2.58 -2.72 8.53
CA ASP A 54 -3.57 -1.65 8.37
C ASP A 54 -3.36 -0.82 7.09
N TYR A 55 -2.17 -0.89 6.47
CA TYR A 55 -1.81 -0.14 5.27
C TYR A 55 -1.31 -1.02 4.11
N PRO A 56 -2.11 -2.02 3.67
CA PRO A 56 -1.72 -2.96 2.62
C PRO A 56 -1.61 -2.30 1.23
N ASP A 57 -2.25 -1.13 1.05
CA ASP A 57 -2.16 -0.33 -0.18
C ASP A 57 -0.85 0.46 -0.29
N TYR A 58 -0.17 0.70 0.83
CA TYR A 58 1.07 1.50 0.89
C TYR A 58 2.31 0.65 0.94
N PHE A 59 2.26 -0.50 1.61
CA PHE A 59 3.40 -1.36 1.82
C PHE A 59 3.12 -2.79 1.38
N ASP A 60 4.18 -3.48 1.00
CA ASP A 60 4.20 -4.91 0.70
C ASP A 60 5.38 -5.55 1.40
N VAL A 61 5.16 -6.73 1.97
CA VAL A 61 6.22 -7.52 2.61
C VAL A 61 6.45 -8.74 1.74
N CYS A 62 7.59 -8.78 1.07
CA CYS A 62 7.94 -9.85 0.14
C CYS A 62 9.18 -10.59 0.61
N SER A 63 9.20 -11.92 0.47
CA SER A 63 10.41 -12.72 0.70
C SER A 63 11.13 -12.91 -0.62
N ILE A 64 12.39 -12.49 -0.67
CA ILE A 64 13.29 -12.73 -1.79
C ILE A 64 14.12 -13.96 -1.44
N GLU A 65 13.96 -14.99 -2.27
CA GLU A 65 14.73 -16.22 -2.21
C GLU A 65 16.08 -15.97 -2.89
N ASP A 66 17.11 -15.58 -2.13
CA ASP A 66 18.49 -15.67 -2.60
C ASP A 66 18.95 -17.13 -2.40
N PRO A 67 19.73 -17.72 -3.31
CA PRO A 67 20.23 -19.10 -3.18
C PRO A 67 21.10 -19.34 -1.93
N LEU A 68 21.48 -18.28 -1.22
CA LEU A 68 22.26 -18.30 0.02
C LEU A 68 21.48 -17.83 1.26
N SER A 69 20.30 -17.20 1.11
CA SER A 69 19.53 -16.67 2.25
C SER A 69 18.10 -16.25 1.89
N ILE A 70 17.14 -16.49 2.77
CA ILE A 70 15.81 -15.86 2.65
C ILE A 70 15.90 -14.43 3.20
N LYS A 71 15.65 -13.43 2.34
CA LYS A 71 15.60 -12.03 2.76
C LYS A 71 14.18 -11.50 2.64
N VAL A 72 13.58 -11.17 3.78
CA VAL A 72 12.31 -10.45 3.80
C VAL A 72 12.59 -8.98 3.53
N VAL A 73 11.87 -8.39 2.58
CA VAL A 73 12.03 -7.01 2.12
C VAL A 73 10.70 -6.28 2.23
N LEU A 74 10.73 -5.09 2.82
CA LEU A 74 9.62 -4.17 2.80
C LEU A 74 9.69 -3.32 1.53
N ILE A 75 8.59 -3.29 0.80
CA ILE A 75 8.44 -2.58 -0.46
C ILE A 75 7.34 -1.54 -0.29
N ARG A 76 7.56 -0.33 -0.77
CA ARG A 76 6.49 0.66 -0.90
C ARG A 76 5.73 0.41 -2.21
N LYS A 77 4.41 0.25 -2.12
CA LYS A 77 3.54 0.21 -3.30
C LYS A 77 3.43 1.60 -3.92
N HIS A 78 3.48 1.65 -5.24
CA HIS A 78 3.49 2.92 -5.96
C HIS A 78 2.11 3.60 -5.83
N PRO A 79 2.02 4.86 -5.35
CA PRO A 79 0.73 5.54 -5.14
C PRO A 79 -0.11 5.69 -6.42
N LEU A 80 0.52 5.66 -7.60
CA LEU A 80 -0.21 5.70 -8.88
C LEU A 80 -0.84 4.36 -9.30
N MET A 81 -0.46 3.20 -8.73
CA MET A 81 -1.05 1.90 -9.13
C MET A 81 -2.54 1.84 -8.80
N GLY A 82 -2.95 2.29 -7.60
CA GLY A 82 -4.36 2.40 -7.24
C GLY A 82 -5.12 3.43 -8.08
N MET A 83 -4.45 4.50 -8.54
CA MET A 83 -5.07 5.48 -9.44
C MET A 83 -5.27 4.93 -10.86
N ARG A 84 -4.31 4.15 -11.39
CA ARG A 84 -4.42 3.46 -12.69
C ARG A 84 -5.54 2.43 -12.71
N LEU A 85 -5.68 1.64 -11.63
CA LEU A 85 -6.78 0.67 -11.52
C LEU A 85 -8.15 1.37 -11.45
N ARG A 86 -8.26 2.47 -10.69
CA ARG A 86 -9.50 3.26 -10.61
C ARG A 86 -9.89 3.88 -11.95
N ILE A 87 -8.91 4.38 -12.73
CA ILE A 87 -9.15 4.88 -14.09
C ILE A 87 -9.64 3.75 -15.01
N ALA A 88 -9.01 2.57 -14.94
CA ALA A 88 -9.41 1.39 -15.72
C ALA A 88 -10.83 0.93 -15.37
N GLN A 89 -11.15 0.76 -14.09
CA GLN A 89 -12.49 0.34 -13.64
C GLN A 89 -13.58 1.37 -13.98
N LYS A 90 -13.29 2.66 -13.88
CA LYS A 90 -14.24 3.72 -14.26
C LYS A 90 -14.50 3.72 -15.78
N ARG A 91 -13.50 3.37 -16.59
CA ARG A 91 -13.64 3.22 -18.05
C ARG A 91 -14.45 1.97 -18.41
N GLU A 92 -14.24 0.87 -17.69
CA GLU A 92 -15.03 -0.37 -17.83
C GLU A 92 -16.51 -0.12 -17.53
N ARG A 93 -16.84 0.50 -16.38
CA ARG A 93 -18.23 0.83 -16.02
C ARG A 93 -18.91 1.74 -17.03
N ARG A 94 -18.19 2.74 -17.57
CA ARG A 94 -18.72 3.62 -18.62
C ARG A 94 -19.01 2.87 -19.92
N ARG A 95 -18.18 1.88 -20.28
CA ARG A 95 -18.44 1.00 -21.43
C ARG A 95 -19.65 0.10 -21.20
N SER A 96 -19.76 -0.51 -20.02
CA SER A 96 -20.92 -1.33 -19.66
C SER A 96 -22.22 -0.51 -19.68
N LEU A 97 -22.21 0.71 -19.12
CA LEU A 97 -23.37 1.62 -19.18
C LEU A 97 -23.72 2.04 -20.61
N ALA A 98 -22.73 2.34 -21.46
CA ALA A 98 -22.96 2.70 -22.86
C ALA A 98 -23.55 1.55 -23.68
N LEU A 99 -23.12 0.31 -23.43
CA LEU A 99 -23.68 -0.89 -24.05
C LEU A 99 -25.15 -1.14 -23.63
N MET A 100 -25.47 -0.96 -22.34
CA MET A 100 -26.85 -1.11 -21.86
C MET A 100 -27.81 -0.06 -22.45
N VAL A 101 -27.32 1.16 -22.74
CA VAL A 101 -28.11 2.22 -23.39
C VAL A 101 -28.30 1.96 -24.90
N ALA A 102 -27.32 1.36 -25.56
CA ALA A 102 -27.41 1.04 -26.99
C ALA A 102 -28.44 -0.06 -27.29
N ASP A 103 -28.62 -1.01 -26.36
CA ASP A 103 -29.56 -2.14 -26.52
C ASP A 103 -31.03 -1.71 -26.31
N GLY A 104 -31.28 -0.70 -25.45
CA GLY A 104 -32.63 -0.21 -25.15
C GLY A 104 -33.30 0.65 -26.23
N GLY A 105 -32.62 0.98 -27.32
CA GLY A 105 -33.10 1.92 -28.35
C GLY A 105 -33.77 1.32 -29.59
N ALA A 106 -33.79 -0.02 -29.73
CA ALA A 106 -34.20 -0.67 -30.98
C ALA A 106 -35.67 -1.13 -31.04
N ALA A 107 -36.55 -0.70 -30.13
CA ALA A 107 -37.91 -1.24 -30.02
C ALA A 107 -39.03 -0.20 -29.92
N VAL A 108 -39.00 0.91 -30.66
CA VAL A 108 -40.22 1.66 -31.03
C VAL A 108 -40.03 2.29 -32.42
N ARG A 109 -40.44 1.56 -33.46
CA ARG A 109 -40.96 2.17 -34.69
C ARG A 109 -42.18 1.34 -35.11
N ARG A 110 -43.36 1.84 -34.76
CA ARG A 110 -44.62 1.55 -35.44
C ARG A 110 -45.08 2.85 -36.07
#